data_AF-A0A8X6YEV2-F1
#
_entry.id   AF-A0A8X6YEV2-F1
#
_cell.length_a   1.000
_cell.length_b   1.000
_cell.length_c   1.000
_cell.angle_alpha   90.00
_cell.angle_beta   90.00
_cell.angle_gamma   90.00
#
_symmetry.space_group_name_H-M   'P 1'
#
loop_
_entity.id
_entity.type
_entity.pdbx_description
1 polymer ?
#
loop_
_entity_poly.entity_id
_entity_poly.type
_entity_poly.pdbx_seq_one_letter_code
_entity_poly.pdbx_strand_id
1 'polypeptide(L)'
;MVYLYVTARQLKQTDCTNRAFKLLTVSFERLVMTKQFLDLDIEQVLELFSCNEIGARSEVIVFLAALKWINHRYVEREEFIAELFSNIRFPLMSKEEILACYHPPILPGIVKIEDVKAILLNATCYVLAKSLGQENLFSELAAEPRTFLFEGEPMILWVRISS
;
A
#
# COMPACT_ATOMS: atom_id res chain seq x y z
N MET A 1 13.12 -13.99 -4.80
CA MET A 1 12.31 -13.83 -3.57
C MET A 1 10.85 -14.18 -3.83
N VAL A 2 10.17 -13.54 -4.80
CA VAL A 2 8.79 -13.90 -5.18
C VAL A 2 8.66 -15.35 -5.63
N TYR A 3 9.58 -15.81 -6.48
CA TYR A 3 9.61 -17.18 -6.95
C TYR A 3 9.74 -18.21 -5.81
N LEU A 4 10.43 -17.87 -4.72
CA LEU A 4 10.55 -18.75 -3.55
C LEU A 4 9.22 -18.87 -2.81
N TYR A 5 8.47 -17.78 -2.69
CA TYR A 5 7.13 -17.79 -2.08
C TYR A 5 6.13 -18.55 -2.96
N VAL A 6 6.12 -18.32 -4.26
CA VAL A 6 5.24 -19.02 -5.20
C VAL A 6 5.55 -20.52 -5.24
N THR A 7 6.82 -20.91 -5.28
CA THR A 7 7.21 -22.33 -5.24
C THR A 7 6.96 -22.97 -3.86
N ALA A 8 7.19 -22.26 -2.75
CA ALA A 8 6.86 -22.76 -1.42
C ALA A 8 5.34 -22.99 -1.24
N ARG A 9 4.50 -22.10 -1.79
CA ARG A 9 3.04 -22.24 -1.80
C ARG A 9 2.59 -23.44 -2.64
N GLN A 10 3.24 -23.70 -3.78
CA GLN A 10 3.00 -24.89 -4.61
C GLN A 10 3.39 -26.19 -3.90
N LEU A 11 4.42 -26.15 -3.05
CA LEU A 11 4.90 -27.31 -2.28
C LEU A 11 4.10 -27.57 -0.99
N LYS A 12 3.05 -26.78 -0.69
CA LYS A 12 2.19 -26.89 0.50
C LYS A 12 2.94 -26.93 1.85
N GLN A 13 4.17 -26.44 1.91
CA GLN A 13 4.93 -26.35 3.16
C GLN A 13 4.65 -25.01 3.85
N THR A 14 3.91 -25.06 4.96
CA THR A 14 3.48 -23.88 5.72
C THR A 14 4.65 -23.11 6.34
N ASP A 15 5.67 -23.81 6.85
CA ASP A 15 6.82 -23.17 7.51
C ASP A 15 7.71 -22.39 6.52
N CYS A 16 7.97 -22.97 5.35
CA CYS A 16 8.73 -22.31 4.29
C CYS A 16 7.95 -21.14 3.69
N THR A 17 6.63 -21.27 3.55
CA THR A 17 5.76 -20.21 3.03
C THR A 17 5.74 -19.01 3.97
N ASN A 18 5.54 -19.23 5.28
CA ASN A 18 5.56 -18.17 6.28
C ASN A 18 6.92 -17.46 6.35
N ARG A 19 8.02 -18.22 6.24
CA ARG A 19 9.37 -17.64 6.27
C ARG A 19 9.68 -16.85 5.00
N ALA A 20 9.30 -17.37 3.83
CA ALA A 20 9.44 -16.65 2.56
C ALA A 20 8.58 -15.39 2.54
N PHE A 21 7.36 -15.47 3.08
CA PHE A 21 6.44 -14.35 3.20
C PHE A 21 6.99 -13.26 4.12
N LYS A 22 7.53 -13.61 5.29
CA LYS A 22 8.20 -12.65 6.18
C LYS A 22 9.40 -11.97 5.51
N LEU A 23 10.14 -12.68 4.66
CA LEU A 23 11.23 -12.07 3.89
C LEU A 23 10.71 -11.12 2.79
N LEU A 24 9.57 -11.45 2.18
CA LEU A 24 8.91 -10.59 1.20
C LEU A 24 8.41 -9.31 1.86
N THR A 25 7.76 -9.40 3.03
CA THR A 25 7.27 -8.22 3.75
C THR A 25 8.44 -7.31 4.16
N VAL A 26 9.53 -7.85 4.71
CA VAL A 26 10.74 -7.06 5.06
C VAL A 26 11.36 -6.34 3.85
N SER A 27 11.31 -6.95 2.67
CA SER A 27 11.88 -6.38 1.44
C SER A 27 10.83 -5.79 0.49
N PHE A 28 9.71 -5.31 1.03
CA PHE A 28 8.56 -4.87 0.23
C PHE A 28 8.90 -3.78 -0.78
N GLU A 29 9.66 -2.73 -0.42
CA GLU A 29 10.04 -1.69 -1.40
C GLU A 29 10.81 -2.26 -2.60
N ARG A 30 11.72 -3.21 -2.34
CA ARG A 30 12.48 -3.88 -3.40
C ARG A 30 11.59 -4.76 -4.26
N LEU A 31 10.61 -5.42 -3.64
CA LEU A 31 9.63 -6.25 -4.33
C LEU A 31 8.78 -5.42 -5.31
N VAL A 32 8.24 -4.29 -4.89
CA VAL A 32 7.41 -3.39 -5.72
C VAL A 32 8.14 -2.88 -6.96
N MET A 33 9.48 -2.78 -6.89
CA MET A 33 10.31 -2.41 -8.04
C MET A 33 10.44 -3.53 -9.09
N THR A 34 10.24 -4.79 -8.71
CA THR A 34 10.38 -5.93 -9.62
C THR A 34 9.11 -6.21 -10.43
N LYS A 35 9.26 -6.70 -11.67
CA LYS A 35 8.13 -7.13 -12.52
C LYS A 35 7.35 -8.30 -11.90
N GLN A 36 8.02 -9.12 -11.09
CA GLN A 36 7.44 -10.28 -10.40
C GLN A 36 6.29 -9.88 -9.46
N PHE A 37 6.30 -8.65 -8.93
CA PHE A 37 5.19 -8.13 -8.14
C PHE A 37 3.94 -7.86 -8.99
N LEU A 38 4.11 -7.42 -10.24
CA LEU A 38 3.00 -7.08 -11.14
C LEU A 38 2.23 -8.33 -11.61
N ASP A 39 2.93 -9.46 -11.63
CA ASP A 39 2.41 -10.79 -11.99
C ASP A 39 1.72 -11.50 -10.81
N LEU A 40 1.68 -10.91 -9.61
CA LEU A 40 0.98 -11.50 -8.46
C LEU A 40 -0.54 -11.44 -8.62
N ASP A 41 -1.23 -12.44 -8.07
CA ASP A 41 -2.69 -12.48 -7.97
C ASP A 41 -3.22 -11.52 -6.91
N ILE A 42 -4.50 -11.15 -7.04
CA ILE A 42 -5.19 -10.25 -6.11
C ILE A 42 -5.10 -10.73 -4.66
N GLU A 43 -5.33 -12.02 -4.40
CA GLU A 43 -5.26 -12.60 -3.05
C GLU A 43 -3.88 -12.40 -2.41
N GLN A 44 -2.80 -12.55 -3.19
CA GLN A 44 -1.44 -12.41 -2.71
C GLN A 44 -1.11 -10.94 -2.39
N VAL A 45 -1.64 -10.02 -3.21
CA VAL A 45 -1.48 -8.58 -2.98
C VAL A 45 -2.31 -8.12 -1.78
N LEU A 46 -3.54 -8.61 -1.63
CA LEU A 46 -4.39 -8.34 -0.46
C LEU A 46 -3.75 -8.88 0.82
N GLU A 47 -3.19 -10.09 0.80
CA GLU A 47 -2.46 -10.66 1.94
C GLU A 47 -1.27 -9.77 2.34
N LEU A 48 -0.51 -9.27 1.35
CA LEU A 48 0.59 -8.33 1.58
C LEU A 48 0.11 -6.98 2.14
N PHE A 49 -1.02 -6.45 1.65
CA PHE A 49 -1.57 -5.18 2.11
C PHE A 49 -2.37 -5.28 3.41
N SER A 50 -2.80 -6.47 3.81
CA SER A 50 -3.42 -6.72 5.12
C SER A 50 -2.38 -6.81 6.24
N CYS A 51 -1.13 -7.18 5.91
CA CYS A 51 -0.07 -7.37 6.90
C CYS A 51 0.23 -6.16 7.78
N ASN A 52 0.38 -6.40 9.07
CA ASN A 52 0.73 -5.38 10.06
C ASN A 52 2.22 -5.04 10.06
N GLU A 53 3.08 -5.97 9.62
CA GLU A 53 4.53 -5.77 9.49
C GLU A 53 4.89 -5.66 8.00
N ILE A 54 5.20 -4.46 7.53
CA ILE A 54 5.66 -4.24 6.16
C ILE A 54 6.96 -3.45 6.16
N GLY A 55 7.93 -3.92 5.39
CA GLY A 55 9.21 -3.27 5.13
C GLY A 55 9.05 -2.14 4.13
N ALA A 56 8.11 -1.24 4.38
CA ALA A 56 7.95 0.04 3.72
C ALA A 56 8.27 1.15 4.72
N ARG A 57 8.66 2.33 4.24
CA ARG A 57 8.88 3.49 5.11
C ARG A 57 7.63 4.32 5.35
N SER A 58 6.58 4.12 4.56
CA SER A 58 5.31 4.84 4.65
C SER A 58 4.19 4.08 3.93
N GLU A 59 2.94 4.28 4.36
CA GLU A 59 1.74 3.82 3.67
C GLU A 59 1.64 4.38 2.24
N VAL A 60 2.26 5.52 1.92
CA VAL A 60 2.29 6.04 0.54
C VAL A 60 2.98 5.09 -0.41
N ILE A 61 3.99 4.36 0.06
CA ILE A 61 4.67 3.37 -0.78
C ILE A 61 3.74 2.20 -1.07
N VAL A 62 2.90 1.81 -0.10
CA VAL A 62 1.87 0.76 -0.28
C VAL A 62 0.81 1.23 -1.27
N PHE A 63 0.37 2.48 -1.18
CA PHE A 63 -0.54 3.10 -2.13
C PHE A 63 0.03 3.16 -3.55
N LEU A 64 1.27 3.63 -3.71
CA LEU A 64 1.94 3.67 -5.01
C LEU A 64 2.16 2.26 -5.57
N ALA A 65 2.42 1.27 -4.73
CA ALA A 65 2.52 -0.13 -5.13
C ALA A 65 1.19 -0.65 -5.66
N ALA A 66 0.08 -0.37 -4.97
CA ALA A 66 -1.27 -0.71 -5.42
C ALA A 66 -1.56 -0.10 -6.79
N LEU A 67 -1.30 1.20 -6.95
CA LEU A 67 -1.46 1.91 -8.22
C LEU A 67 -0.65 1.28 -9.35
N LYS A 68 0.61 0.94 -9.09
CA LYS A 68 1.48 0.31 -10.07
C LYS A 68 0.97 -1.08 -10.49
N TRP A 69 0.43 -1.84 -9.54
CA TRP A 69 -0.17 -3.16 -9.81
C TRP A 69 -1.46 -3.04 -10.63
N ILE A 70 -2.33 -2.08 -10.32
CA ILE A 70 -3.55 -1.80 -11.08
C ILE A 70 -3.19 -1.34 -12.51
N ASN A 71 -2.24 -0.42 -12.64
CA ASN A 71 -1.79 0.10 -13.95
C ASN A 71 -1.25 -0.98 -14.89
N HIS A 72 -0.74 -2.10 -14.36
CA HIS A 72 -0.28 -3.19 -15.22
C HIS A 72 -1.41 -3.86 -16.00
N ARG A 73 -2.60 -4.01 -15.41
CA ARG A 73 -3.79 -4.57 -16.07
C ARG A 73 -5.06 -3.82 -15.67
N TYR A 74 -5.14 -2.54 -16.06
CA TYR A 74 -6.21 -1.66 -15.61
C TYR A 74 -7.61 -2.23 -15.87
N VAL A 75 -7.86 -2.75 -17.06
CA VAL A 75 -9.20 -3.23 -17.50
C VAL A 75 -9.71 -4.40 -16.64
N GLU A 76 -8.83 -5.31 -16.22
CA GLU A 76 -9.19 -6.48 -15.39
C GLU A 76 -9.17 -6.14 -13.90
N ARG A 77 -8.42 -5.11 -13.49
CA ARG A 77 -8.11 -4.82 -12.09
C ARG A 77 -8.83 -3.62 -11.51
N GLU A 78 -9.60 -2.90 -12.33
CA GLU A 78 -10.37 -1.71 -11.92
C GLU A 78 -11.39 -2.05 -10.82
N GLU A 79 -12.02 -3.23 -10.89
CA GLU A 79 -13.00 -3.69 -9.91
C GLU A 79 -12.41 -3.91 -8.50
N PHE A 80 -11.12 -4.26 -8.41
CA PHE A 80 -10.46 -4.52 -7.13
C PHE A 80 -9.86 -3.26 -6.48
N ILE A 81 -9.97 -2.10 -7.12
CA ILE A 81 -9.38 -0.85 -6.61
C ILE A 81 -9.94 -0.53 -5.23
N ALA A 82 -11.26 -0.57 -5.06
CA ALA A 82 -11.90 -0.23 -3.79
C ALA A 82 -11.45 -1.17 -2.66
N GLU A 83 -11.33 -2.46 -2.95
CA GLU A 83 -10.89 -3.48 -2.00
C GLU A 83 -9.40 -3.30 -1.61
N LEU A 84 -8.53 -3.06 -2.60
CA LEU A 84 -7.11 -2.79 -2.35
C LEU A 84 -6.93 -1.54 -1.50
N PHE A 85 -7.68 -0.48 -1.81
CA PHE A 85 -7.55 0.80 -1.12
C PHE A 85 -8.11 0.71 0.30
N SER A 86 -9.19 -0.04 0.52
CA SER A 86 -9.73 -0.25 1.87
C SER A 86 -8.74 -0.94 2.82
N ASN A 87 -7.78 -1.72 2.30
CA ASN A 87 -6.71 -2.33 3.07
C ASN A 87 -5.51 -1.39 3.35
N ILE A 88 -5.47 -0.22 2.72
CA ILE A 88 -4.44 0.80 2.95
C ILE A 88 -4.88 1.67 4.13
N ARG A 89 -3.98 1.86 5.10
CA ARG A 89 -4.28 2.61 6.30
C ARG A 89 -4.00 4.09 6.10
N PHE A 90 -4.80 4.74 5.25
CA PHE A 90 -4.72 6.17 4.99
C PHE A 90 -4.71 7.09 6.24
N PRO A 91 -5.39 6.77 7.36
CA PRO A 91 -5.34 7.58 8.59
C PRO A 91 -3.94 7.74 9.20
N LEU A 92 -2.99 6.87 8.84
CA LEU A 92 -1.60 6.92 9.32
C LEU A 92 -0.66 7.71 8.39
N MET A 93 -1.14 8.16 7.23
CA MET A 93 -0.36 8.99 6.32
C MET A 93 -0.20 10.42 6.85
N SER A 94 0.90 11.07 6.48
CA SER A 94 1.07 12.51 6.69
C SER A 94 0.16 13.32 5.77
N LYS A 95 0.03 14.63 6.05
CA LYS A 95 -0.76 15.53 5.19
C LYS A 95 -0.20 15.60 3.77
N GLU A 96 1.12 15.66 3.63
CA GLU A 96 1.84 15.71 2.36
C GLU A 96 1.63 14.43 1.55
N GLU A 97 1.58 13.31 2.26
CA GLU A 97 1.35 11.98 1.72
C GLU A 97 -0.06 11.81 1.17
N ILE A 98 -1.08 12.25 1.91
CA ILE A 98 -2.47 12.28 1.42
C ILE A 98 -2.59 13.20 0.21
N LEU A 99 -1.94 14.37 0.24
CA LEU A 99 -1.93 15.29 -0.90
C LEU A 99 -1.32 14.65 -2.15
N ALA A 100 -0.25 13.87 -1.99
CA ALA A 100 0.33 13.09 -3.09
C ALA A 100 -0.65 12.02 -3.63
N CYS A 101 -1.53 11.47 -2.79
CA CYS A 101 -2.57 10.53 -3.22
C CYS A 101 -3.68 11.18 -4.05
N TYR A 102 -3.94 12.48 -3.90
CA TYR A 102 -4.85 13.24 -4.78
C TYR A 102 -4.26 13.48 -6.17
N HIS A 103 -2.93 13.49 -6.28
CA HIS A 103 -2.22 13.74 -7.53
C HIS A 103 -1.19 12.62 -7.79
N PRO A 104 -1.65 11.36 -7.99
CA PRO A 104 -0.73 10.27 -8.17
C PRO A 104 -0.01 10.42 -9.54
N PRO A 105 1.30 10.15 -9.61
CA PRO A 105 2.04 10.17 -10.87
C PRO A 105 1.58 9.08 -11.85
N ILE A 106 0.97 8.02 -11.32
CA ILE A 106 0.54 6.82 -12.03
C ILE A 106 -0.98 6.78 -11.95
N LEU A 107 -1.65 6.75 -13.09
CA LEU A 107 -3.11 6.73 -13.21
C LEU A 107 -3.83 7.87 -12.45
N PRO A 108 -3.71 9.14 -12.89
CA PRO A 108 -4.47 10.24 -12.29
C PRO A 108 -5.99 10.08 -12.43
N GLY A 109 -6.46 9.20 -13.31
CA GLY A 109 -7.88 8.90 -13.49
C GLY A 109 -8.52 8.18 -12.30
N ILE A 110 -7.74 7.52 -11.44
CA ILE A 110 -8.28 6.71 -10.34
C ILE A 110 -9.01 7.54 -9.28
N VAL A 111 -8.59 8.80 -9.11
CA VAL A 111 -9.20 9.76 -8.18
C VAL A 111 -10.59 10.19 -8.66
N LYS A 112 -11.03 9.83 -9.88
CA LYS A 112 -12.39 10.10 -10.34
C LYS A 112 -13.42 9.14 -9.74
N ILE A 113 -13.00 7.94 -9.34
CA ILE A 113 -13.85 6.89 -8.76
C ILE A 113 -14.41 7.37 -7.42
N GLU A 114 -15.71 7.20 -7.23
CA GLU A 114 -16.43 7.71 -6.06
C GLU A 114 -15.95 7.05 -4.76
N ASP A 115 -15.71 5.73 -4.78
CA ASP A 115 -15.19 4.99 -3.64
C ASP A 115 -13.80 5.49 -3.19
N VAL A 116 -12.90 5.72 -4.15
CA VAL A 116 -11.54 6.23 -3.88
C VAL A 116 -11.61 7.65 -3.32
N LYS A 117 -12.48 8.50 -3.85
CA LYS A 117 -12.71 9.85 -3.32
C LYS A 117 -13.21 9.81 -1.88
N ALA A 118 -14.17 8.93 -1.58
CA ALA A 118 -14.71 8.79 -0.23
C ALA A 118 -13.62 8.38 0.77
N ILE A 119 -12.77 7.41 0.39
CA ILE A 119 -11.63 6.97 1.21
C ILE A 119 -10.64 8.11 1.46
N LEU A 120 -10.23 8.83 0.40
CA LEU A 120 -9.30 9.96 0.53
C LEU A 120 -9.90 11.13 1.33
N LEU A 121 -11.18 11.41 1.16
CA LEU A 121 -11.89 12.44 1.92
C LEU A 121 -11.91 12.10 3.40
N ASN A 122 -12.25 10.85 3.76
CA ASN A 122 -12.26 10.39 5.14
C ASN A 122 -10.87 10.51 5.78
N ALA A 123 -9.82 10.09 5.07
CA ALA A 123 -8.44 10.24 5.54
C ALA A 123 -8.03 11.70 5.74
N THR A 124 -8.42 12.57 4.80
CA THR A 124 -8.16 14.02 4.89
C THR A 124 -8.87 14.63 6.08
N CYS A 125 -10.15 14.29 6.29
CA CYS A 125 -10.92 14.72 7.47
C CYS A 125 -10.25 14.29 8.77
N TYR A 126 -9.77 13.04 8.84
CA TYR A 126 -9.05 12.53 10.01
C TYR A 126 -7.76 13.29 10.28
N VAL A 127 -6.90 13.47 9.27
CA VAL A 127 -5.62 14.19 9.42
C VAL A 127 -5.84 15.67 9.75
N LEU A 128 -6.85 16.31 9.15
CA LEU A 128 -7.23 17.68 9.48
C LEU A 128 -7.75 17.79 10.91
N ALA A 129 -8.62 16.90 11.36
CA ALA A 129 -9.13 16.88 12.72
C ALA A 129 -8.01 16.68 13.76
N LYS A 130 -7.04 15.81 13.45
CA LYS A 130 -5.82 15.66 14.24
C LYS A 130 -5.01 16.96 14.29
N SER A 131 -4.83 17.64 13.16
CA SER A 131 -4.11 18.92 13.11
C SER A 131 -4.79 20.06 13.87
N LEU A 132 -6.11 19.97 14.04
CA LEU A 132 -6.94 20.92 14.80
C LEU A 132 -7.07 20.55 16.29
N GLY A 133 -6.42 19.47 16.74
CA GLY A 133 -6.50 18.99 18.13
C GLY A 133 -7.85 18.38 18.51
N GLN A 134 -8.68 18.00 17.53
CA GLN A 134 -10.01 17.41 17.72
C GLN A 134 -9.99 15.91 17.42
N GLU A 135 -9.12 15.16 18.10
CA GLU A 135 -8.91 13.72 17.87
C GLU A 135 -10.16 12.86 18.19
N ASN A 136 -11.10 13.40 18.97
CA ASN A 136 -12.35 12.72 19.36
C ASN A 136 -13.42 12.70 18.27
N LEU A 137 -13.33 13.54 17.23
CA LEU A 137 -14.40 13.67 16.22
C LEU A 137 -14.41 12.54 15.18
N PHE A 138 -13.26 11.88 14.97
CA PHE A 138 -13.08 10.86 13.93
C PHE A 138 -12.33 9.62 14.45
N SER A 139 -12.50 9.30 15.73
CA SER A 139 -11.90 8.10 16.33
C SER A 139 -12.33 6.80 15.65
N GLU A 140 -13.50 6.78 15.01
CA GLU A 140 -14.01 5.65 14.21
C GLU A 140 -13.23 5.42 12.91
N LEU A 141 -12.53 6.46 12.40
CA LEU A 141 -11.63 6.37 11.24
C LEU A 141 -10.19 6.06 11.66
N ALA A 142 -9.90 5.89 12.96
CA ALA A 142 -8.57 5.56 13.42
C ALA A 142 -8.21 4.12 13.04
N ALA A 143 -7.22 3.95 12.17
CA ALA A 143 -6.64 2.66 11.84
C ALA A 143 -5.46 2.34 12.78
N GLU A 144 -5.32 1.09 13.20
CA GLU A 144 -4.19 0.66 14.03
C GLU A 144 -2.86 0.83 13.26
N PRO A 145 -1.83 1.46 13.85
CA PRO A 145 -0.52 1.63 13.23
C PRO A 145 0.11 0.30 12.81
N ARG A 146 0.59 0.20 11.57
CA ARG A 146 1.51 -0.88 11.19
C ARG A 146 2.84 -0.72 11.94
N THR A 147 3.46 -1.83 12.28
CA THR A 147 4.85 -1.84 12.73
C THR A 147 5.73 -1.78 11.49
N PHE A 148 6.20 -0.58 11.14
CA PHE A 148 7.20 -0.40 10.10
C PHE A 148 8.55 -0.91 10.61
N LEU A 149 9.16 -1.84 9.89
CA LEU A 149 10.45 -2.45 10.27
C LEU A 149 11.64 -1.51 10.03
N PHE A 150 11.43 -0.37 9.37
CA PHE A 150 12.45 0.65 9.12
C PHE A 150 12.13 1.91 9.92
N GLU A 151 12.96 2.24 10.91
CA GLU A 151 12.98 3.56 11.55
C GLU A 151 13.93 4.48 10.75
N GLY A 152 13.41 5.53 10.12
CA GLY A 152 14.21 6.52 9.40
C GLY A 152 13.43 7.31 8.35
N GLU A 153 13.97 8.44 7.89
CA GLU A 153 13.32 9.25 6.86
C GLU A 153 13.11 8.46 5.55
N PRO A 154 11.96 8.65 4.86
CA PRO A 154 11.69 7.98 3.59
C PRO A 154 12.78 8.33 2.58
N MET A 155 13.52 7.36 2.01
CA MET A 155 14.35 7.69 0.83
C MET A 155 13.41 8.23 -0.24
N ILE A 156 13.78 9.39 -0.74
CA ILE A 156 13.17 10.06 -1.87
C ILE A 156 13.31 9.14 -3.09
N LEU A 157 12.28 8.33 -3.35
CA LEU A 157 12.17 7.44 -4.53
C LEU A 157 12.26 8.23 -5.86
N TRP A 158 12.02 9.54 -5.82
CA TRP A 158 11.91 10.41 -6.98
C TRP A 158 13.25 10.82 -7.62
N VAL A 159 14.39 10.60 -6.97
CA VAL A 159 15.69 10.99 -7.55
C VAL A 159 16.15 10.04 -8.66
N ARG A 160 15.59 8.81 -8.74
CA ARG A 160 16.02 7.78 -9.70
C ARG A 160 15.05 7.45 -10.82
N ILE A 161 13.90 8.13 -10.89
CA ILE A 161 12.95 7.95 -12.01
C ILE A 161 13.33 8.87 -13.20
N SER A 162 14.29 9.78 -13.00
CA SER A 162 14.80 10.73 -14.01
C SER A 162 16.23 10.42 -14.50
N SER A 163 16.69 9.16 -14.48
CA SER A 163 17.99 8.77 -15.05
C SER A 163 17.90 7.46 -15.81
#